data_AF-A0A1X6YFS5-F1
#
_entry.id   AF-A0A1X6YFS5-F1
#
_cell.length_a   1.000
_cell.length_b   1.000
_cell.length_c   1.000
_cell.angle_alpha   90.00
_cell.angle_beta   90.00
_cell.angle_gamma   90.00
#
_symmetry.space_group_name_H-M   'P 1'
#
loop_
_entity.id
_entity.type
_entity.pdbx_description
1 polymer ?
#
loop_
_entity_poly.entity_id
_entity_poly.type
_entity_poly.pdbx_seq_one_letter_code
_entity_poly.pdbx_strand_id
1 'polypeptide(L)'
;MHLNYKKVASAYLIFIDSCIQVVHNSIINTERPLMNMSTHFDCRMNQRGIRKGLTDLALELGEMDGDRYVLTTRIIDQENEKMRLRKKLLDDARKKGGVVVIAEDGTLITTYHTDSFNAKLAKNK
;
A
#
# COMPACT_ATOMS: atom_id res chain seq x y z
N MET A 1 -35.22 -3.08 -22.65
CA MET A 1 -34.81 -3.81 -21.44
C MET A 1 -34.00 -2.86 -20.55
N HIS A 2 -34.57 -2.44 -19.42
CA HIS A 2 -33.94 -1.50 -18.48
C HIS A 2 -32.97 -2.25 -17.56
N LEU A 3 -31.68 -2.28 -17.93
CA LEU A 3 -30.65 -2.81 -17.02
C LEU A 3 -30.24 -1.72 -16.00
N ASN A 4 -30.23 -2.15 -14.74
CA ASN A 4 -30.09 -1.38 -13.52
C ASN A 4 -28.68 -0.73 -13.39
N TYR A 5 -28.52 0.50 -13.90
CA TYR A 5 -27.29 1.31 -13.81
C TYR A 5 -26.84 1.60 -12.35
N LYS A 6 -27.72 1.46 -11.36
CA LYS A 6 -27.38 1.70 -9.94
C LYS A 6 -26.51 0.60 -9.31
N LYS A 7 -26.52 -0.64 -9.83
CA LYS A 7 -25.70 -1.74 -9.29
C LYS A 7 -24.26 -1.73 -9.80
N VAL A 8 -24.06 -1.29 -11.04
CA VAL A 8 -22.72 -1.19 -11.66
C VAL A 8 -21.94 0.03 -11.20
N ALA A 9 -22.61 1.13 -10.86
CA ALA A 9 -21.95 2.32 -10.28
C ALA A 9 -21.33 2.05 -8.90
N SER A 10 -21.95 1.18 -8.10
CA SER A 10 -21.46 0.82 -6.76
C SER A 10 -20.16 0.01 -6.82
N ALA A 11 -20.04 -0.92 -7.78
CA ALA A 11 -18.79 -1.67 -8.00
C ALA A 11 -17.65 -0.80 -8.55
N TYR A 12 -17.98 0.23 -9.35
CA TYR A 12 -17.01 1.16 -9.93
C TYR A 12 -16.39 2.10 -8.87
N LEU A 13 -17.21 2.56 -7.92
CA LEU A 13 -16.74 3.33 -6.76
C LEU A 13 -15.81 2.49 -5.86
N ILE A 14 -16.15 1.23 -5.59
CA ILE A 14 -15.31 0.33 -4.77
C ILE A 14 -13.94 0.05 -5.41
N PHE A 15 -13.87 -0.02 -6.75
CA PHE A 15 -12.61 -0.30 -7.46
C PHE A 15 -11.72 0.95 -7.57
N ILE A 16 -12.32 2.13 -7.76
CA ILE A 16 -11.61 3.41 -7.75
C ILE A 16 -11.08 3.72 -6.34
N ASP A 17 -11.84 3.45 -5.28
CA ASP A 17 -11.37 3.64 -3.90
C ASP A 17 -10.16 2.75 -3.56
N SER A 18 -10.13 1.52 -4.07
CA SER A 18 -9.00 0.59 -3.86
C SER A 18 -7.73 1.03 -4.61
N CYS A 19 -7.87 1.50 -5.86
CA CYS A 19 -6.74 2.00 -6.65
C CYS A 19 -6.23 3.37 -6.15
N ILE A 20 -7.13 4.26 -5.71
CA ILE A 20 -6.76 5.52 -5.07
C ILE A 20 -5.99 5.24 -3.77
N GLN A 21 -6.43 4.31 -2.92
CA GLN A 21 -5.67 4.00 -1.70
C GLN A 21 -4.25 3.49 -1.97
N VAL A 22 -4.03 2.69 -3.02
CA VAL A 22 -2.69 2.18 -3.36
C VAL A 22 -1.77 3.30 -3.86
N VAL A 23 -2.27 4.19 -4.72
CA VAL A 23 -1.47 5.29 -5.29
C VAL A 23 -1.27 6.43 -4.28
N HIS A 24 -2.28 6.72 -3.46
CA HIS A 24 -2.16 7.69 -2.37
C HIS A 24 -1.07 7.23 -1.39
N ASN A 25 -1.08 5.96 -0.94
CA ASN A 25 -0.06 5.43 -0.01
C ASN A 25 1.40 5.49 -0.52
N SER A 26 1.63 5.46 -1.84
CA SER A 26 2.97 5.63 -2.40
C SER A 26 3.41 7.10 -2.53
N ILE A 27 2.48 8.05 -2.56
CA ILE A 27 2.77 9.49 -2.69
C ILE A 27 2.98 10.15 -1.31
N ILE A 28 2.29 9.69 -0.25
CA ILE A 28 2.41 10.28 1.11
C ILE A 28 3.77 10.07 1.79
N ASN A 29 4.66 9.24 1.23
CA ASN A 29 5.94 8.92 1.87
C ASN A 29 7.06 9.97 1.70
N THR A 30 6.80 11.07 0.98
CA THR A 30 7.89 11.99 0.56
C THR A 30 7.91 13.34 1.26
N GLU A 31 6.92 13.68 2.09
CA GLU A 31 6.93 14.96 2.83
C GLU A 31 7.01 14.74 4.34
N ARG A 32 8.05 14.03 4.81
CA ARG A 32 8.36 13.99 6.24
C ARG A 32 9.21 15.20 6.64
N PRO A 33 8.82 15.97 7.67
CA PRO A 33 9.69 16.97 8.25
C PRO A 33 10.93 16.27 8.84
N LEU A 34 12.11 16.76 8.50
CA LEU A 34 13.37 16.33 9.10
C LEU A 34 13.36 16.67 10.60
N MET A 35 13.09 15.67 11.45
CA MET A 35 13.15 15.82 12.90
C MET A 35 14.58 15.58 13.39
N ASN A 36 15.13 16.54 14.13
CA ASN A 36 16.44 16.39 14.78
C ASN A 36 16.30 15.67 16.12
N MET A 37 17.10 14.62 16.33
CA MET A 37 17.17 13.94 17.62
C MET A 37 18.00 14.75 18.62
N SER A 38 17.43 15.04 19.78
CA SER A 38 18.19 15.62 20.89
C SER A 38 18.93 14.55 21.67
N THR A 39 20.03 14.92 22.34
CA THR A 39 20.77 14.03 23.26
C THR A 39 19.88 13.50 24.38
N HIS A 40 18.94 14.31 24.88
CA HIS A 40 17.99 13.86 25.92
C HIS A 40 17.04 12.79 25.37
N PHE A 41 16.58 12.91 24.12
CA PHE A 41 15.76 11.90 23.48
C PHE A 41 16.50 10.56 23.34
N ASP A 42 17.74 10.59 22.83
CA ASP A 42 18.56 9.38 22.66
C ASP A 42 18.86 8.69 24.01
N CYS A 43 19.25 9.48 25.02
CA CYS A 43 19.48 8.99 26.37
C CYS A 43 18.22 8.32 26.96
N ARG A 44 17.04 8.95 26.79
CA ARG A 44 15.76 8.39 27.26
C ARG A 44 15.34 7.13 26.52
N MET A 45 15.60 7.08 25.22
CA MET A 45 15.36 5.91 24.38
C MET A 45 16.18 4.72 24.88
N ASN A 46 17.48 4.93 25.11
CA ASN A 46 18.40 3.92 25.63
C ASN A 46 18.03 3.47 27.05
N GLN A 47 17.71 4.41 27.95
CA GLN A 47 17.29 4.10 29.34
C GLN A 47 16.01 3.24 29.40
N ARG A 48 15.12 3.35 28.42
CA ARG A 48 13.86 2.60 28.36
C ARG A 48 13.93 1.36 27.48
N GLY A 49 15.10 1.04 26.92
CA GLY A 49 15.27 -0.09 25.99
C GLY A 49 14.43 0.06 24.71
N ILE A 50 14.07 1.29 24.33
CA ILE A 50 13.33 1.56 23.11
C ILE A 50 14.35 1.65 21.97
N ARG A 51 14.11 0.98 20.85
CA ARG A 51 14.99 1.07 19.67
C ARG A 51 14.55 2.21 18.78
N LYS A 52 15.50 2.86 18.10
CA LYS A 52 15.21 3.93 17.13
C LYS A 52 14.15 3.52 16.10
N GLY A 53 14.21 2.28 15.59
CA GLY A 53 13.21 1.78 14.65
C GLY A 53 11.77 1.75 15.18
N LEU A 54 11.56 1.62 16.50
CA LEU A 54 10.22 1.73 17.09
C LEU A 54 9.73 3.18 17.14
N THR A 55 10.62 4.12 17.43
CA THR A 55 10.31 5.56 17.36
C THR A 55 10.01 5.97 15.92
N ASP A 56 10.84 5.55 14.97
CA ASP A 56 10.64 5.83 13.55
C ASP A 56 9.28 5.30 13.07
N LEU A 57 8.90 4.09 13.51
CA LEU A 57 7.58 3.50 13.22
C LEU A 57 6.43 4.29 13.85
N ALA A 58 6.60 4.80 15.07
CA ALA A 58 5.59 5.63 15.71
C ALA A 58 5.43 6.98 15.01
N LEU A 59 6.50 7.55 14.45
CA LEU A 59 6.45 8.76 13.64
C LEU A 59 5.81 8.51 12.26
N GLU A 60 5.96 7.30 11.71
CA GLU A 60 5.43 6.92 10.40
C GLU A 60 3.93 6.57 10.43
N LEU A 61 3.52 5.76 11.41
CA LEU A 61 2.17 5.18 11.46
C LEU A 61 1.32 5.73 12.60
N GLY A 62 1.94 6.36 13.60
CA GLY A 62 1.25 6.83 14.79
C GLY A 62 0.25 7.95 14.47
N GLU A 63 -0.84 7.97 15.22
CA GLU A 63 -1.78 9.09 15.20
C GLU A 63 -1.18 10.26 15.99
N MET A 64 -1.31 11.48 15.48
CA MET A 64 -0.93 12.68 16.22
C MET A 64 -2.04 13.03 17.23
N ASP A 65 -1.66 13.11 18.50
CA ASP A 65 -2.52 13.54 19.59
C ASP A 65 -1.89 14.78 20.25
N GLY A 66 -2.27 15.96 19.77
CA GLY A 66 -1.60 17.22 20.11
C GLY A 66 -0.14 17.22 19.66
N ASP A 67 0.78 17.22 20.62
CA ASP A 67 2.23 17.29 20.37
C ASP A 67 2.94 15.93 20.41
N ARG A 68 2.21 14.82 20.53
CA ARG A 68 2.78 13.46 20.61
C ARG A 68 2.28 12.56 19.48
N TYR A 69 3.16 11.68 19.02
CA TYR A 69 2.83 10.58 18.12
C TYR A 69 2.54 9.34 18.96
N VAL A 70 1.34 8.77 18.81
CA VAL A 70 0.91 7.61 19.57
C VAL A 70 0.70 6.42 18.63
N LEU A 71 1.57 5.42 18.75
CA LEU A 71 1.43 4.13 18.08
C LEU A 71 0.67 3.17 19.00
N THR A 72 -0.64 3.07 18.82
CA THR A 72 -1.49 2.15 19.60
C THR A 72 -1.45 0.73 19.03
N THR A 73 -1.77 -0.27 19.86
CA THR A 73 -1.89 -1.67 19.43
C THR A 73 -2.87 -1.83 18.27
N ARG A 74 -3.97 -1.05 18.25
CA ARG A 74 -4.94 -1.04 17.16
C ARG A 74 -4.29 -0.70 15.81
N ILE A 75 -3.45 0.33 15.77
CA ILE A 75 -2.76 0.75 14.55
C ILE A 75 -1.77 -0.34 14.10
N ILE A 76 -1.05 -0.92 15.06
CA ILE A 76 -0.11 -2.03 14.79
C ILE A 76 -0.85 -3.23 14.17
N ASP A 77 -1.97 -3.64 14.76
CA ASP A 77 -2.74 -4.79 14.27
C ASP A 77 -3.32 -4.52 12.87
N GLN A 78 -3.82 -3.30 12.63
CA GLN A 78 -4.30 -2.90 11.31
C GLN A 78 -3.19 -2.95 10.27
N GLU A 79 -2.00 -2.43 10.58
CA GLU A 79 -0.89 -2.44 9.63
C GLU A 79 -0.34 -3.85 9.40
N ASN A 80 -0.28 -4.68 10.44
CA ASN A 80 0.07 -6.09 10.31
C ASN A 80 -0.91 -6.83 9.39
N GLU A 81 -2.22 -6.57 9.52
CA GLU A 81 -3.22 -7.16 8.63
C GLU A 81 -3.07 -6.69 7.18
N LYS A 82 -2.78 -5.40 6.94
CA LYS A 82 -2.46 -4.90 5.60
C LYS A 82 -1.24 -5.60 5.01
N MET A 83 -0.18 -5.75 5.80
CA MET A 83 1.04 -6.45 5.39
C MET A 83 0.77 -7.93 5.09
N ARG A 84 -0.07 -8.59 5.90
CA ARG A 84 -0.48 -9.98 5.69
C ARG A 84 -1.27 -10.14 4.39
N LEU A 85 -2.23 -9.25 4.13
CA LEU A 85 -3.01 -9.26 2.89
C LEU A 85 -2.13 -8.99 1.67
N ARG A 86 -1.22 -8.01 1.75
CA ARG A 86 -0.27 -7.71 0.69
C ARG A 86 0.65 -8.87 0.40
N LYS A 87 1.18 -9.53 1.44
CA LYS A 87 2.00 -10.73 1.31
C LYS A 87 1.23 -11.86 0.63
N LYS A 88 -0.03 -12.09 1.02
CA LYS A 88 -0.89 -13.10 0.38
C LYS A 88 -1.06 -12.82 -1.12
N LEU A 89 -1.31 -11.57 -1.50
CA LEU A 89 -1.42 -11.18 -2.91
C LEU A 89 -0.10 -11.40 -3.67
N LEU A 90 1.05 -11.10 -3.05
CA LEU A 90 2.36 -11.36 -3.64
C LEU A 90 2.61 -12.87 -3.84
N ASP A 91 2.24 -13.69 -2.86
CA ASP A 91 2.36 -15.14 -2.94
C ASP A 91 1.45 -15.70 -4.05
N ASP A 92 0.23 -15.19 -4.19
CA ASP A 92 -0.71 -15.58 -5.25
C ASP A 92 -0.23 -15.11 -6.63
N ALA A 93 0.32 -13.90 -6.74
CA ALA A 93 0.93 -13.41 -7.98
C ALA A 93 2.14 -14.27 -8.38
N ARG A 94 2.99 -14.65 -7.41
CA ARG A 94 4.13 -15.53 -7.64
C ARG A 94 3.69 -16.91 -8.12
N LYS A 95 2.66 -17.53 -7.50
CA LYS A 95 2.11 -18.82 -7.95
C LYS A 95 1.61 -18.79 -9.39
N LYS A 96 1.11 -17.63 -9.84
CA LYS A 96 0.58 -17.42 -11.19
C LYS A 96 1.65 -17.02 -12.23
N GLY A 97 2.93 -16.92 -11.84
CA GLY A 97 4.01 -16.48 -12.74
C GLY A 97 4.06 -14.96 -12.96
N GLY A 98 3.44 -14.18 -12.07
CA GLY A 98 3.28 -12.72 -12.23
C GLY A 98 2.10 -12.34 -13.14
N VAL A 99 1.76 -11.06 -13.13
CA VAL A 99 0.58 -10.51 -13.82
C VAL A 99 1.00 -9.25 -14.57
N VAL A 100 0.62 -9.17 -15.84
CA VAL A 100 0.78 -7.99 -16.69
C VAL A 100 -0.58 -7.29 -16.80
N VAL A 101 -0.58 -5.97 -16.69
CA VAL A 101 -1.75 -5.12 -16.88
C VAL A 101 -1.41 -4.09 -17.94
N ILE A 102 -2.23 -4.01 -18.99
CA ILE A 102 -2.13 -2.98 -20.03
C ILE A 102 -3.15 -1.89 -19.71
N ALA A 103 -2.69 -0.64 -19.66
CA ALA A 103 -3.52 0.53 -19.47
C ALA A 103 -3.16 1.62 -20.48
N GLU A 104 -4.14 2.37 -20.96
CA GLU A 104 -4.00 3.50 -21.88
C GLU A 104 -5.00 4.59 -21.48
N ASP A 105 -4.56 5.85 -21.45
CA ASP A 105 -5.38 7.02 -21.11
C ASP A 105 -6.24 6.85 -19.84
N GLY A 106 -5.65 6.26 -18.80
CA GLY A 106 -6.33 6.03 -17.51
C GLY A 106 -7.34 4.87 -17.53
N THR A 107 -7.45 4.13 -18.64
CA THR A 107 -8.33 2.97 -18.77
C THR A 107 -7.55 1.67 -18.73
N LEU A 108 -7.99 0.70 -17.93
CA LEU A 108 -7.44 -0.66 -17.90
C LEU A 108 -7.96 -1.45 -19.11
N ILE A 109 -7.08 -1.82 -20.03
CA ILE A 109 -7.45 -2.50 -21.28
C ILE A 109 -7.54 -4.01 -21.06
N THR A 110 -6.49 -4.64 -20.52
CA THR A 110 -6.44 -6.10 -20.34
C THR A 110 -5.42 -6.54 -19.31
N THR A 111 -5.54 -7.77 -18.83
CA THR A 111 -4.57 -8.42 -17.94
C THR A 111 -4.33 -9.87 -18.32
N TYR A 112 -3.08 -10.32 -18.21
CA TYR A 112 -2.67 -11.69 -18.49
C TYR A 112 -1.46 -12.09 -17.62
N HIS A 113 -1.14 -13.38 -17.53
CA HIS A 113 0.04 -13.85 -16.77
C HIS A 113 1.32 -13.58 -17.53
N THR A 114 2.42 -13.23 -16.87
CA THR A 114 3.71 -12.93 -17.54
C THR A 114 4.13 -14.06 -18.49
N ASP A 115 3.92 -15.31 -18.07
CA ASP A 115 4.34 -16.50 -18.82
C ASP A 115 3.40 -16.87 -19.97
N SER A 116 2.22 -16.25 -20.06
CA SER A 116 1.24 -16.52 -21.14
C SER A 116 1.50 -15.74 -22.43
N PHE A 117 2.43 -14.77 -22.42
CA PHE A 117 2.77 -14.03 -23.64
C PHE A 117 3.69 -14.86 -24.55
N ASN A 118 3.10 -15.49 -25.57
CA ASN A 118 3.86 -16.19 -26.59
C ASN A 118 4.40 -15.20 -27.64
N ALA A 119 5.60 -14.67 -27.38
CA ALA A 119 6.29 -13.73 -28.29
C ALA A 119 6.51 -14.29 -29.71
N LYS A 120 6.47 -15.62 -29.91
CA LYS A 120 6.61 -16.24 -31.24
C LYS A 120 5.38 -16.05 -32.12
N LEU A 121 4.18 -15.94 -31.53
CA LEU A 121 2.94 -15.69 -32.27
C LEU A 121 2.79 -14.21 -32.67
N ALA A 122 3.38 -13.29 -31.90
CA ALA A 122 3.27 -11.85 -32.14
C ALA A 122 4.17 -11.33 -33.28
N LYS A 123 5.23 -12.07 -33.65
CA LYS A 123 6.20 -11.65 -34.68
C LYS A 123 5.83 -12.04 -36.12
N ASN A 124 4.76 -12.82 -36.31
CA ASN A 124 4.33 -13.31 -37.64
C ASN A 124 3.25 -12.43 -38.28
N LYS A 125 3.24 -11.12 -38.00
CA LYS A 125 2.27 -10.18 -38.57
C LYS A 125 2.97 -9.01 -39.25
#